data_AF-A0A318ST39-F1
#
_entry.id   AF-A0A318ST39-F1
#
_cell.length_a   1.000
_cell.length_b   1.000
_cell.length_c   1.000
_cell.angle_alpha   90.00
_cell.angle_beta   90.00
_cell.angle_gamma   90.00
#
_symmetry.space_group_name_H-M   'P 1'
#
loop_
_entity.id
_entity.type
_entity.pdbx_description
1 polymer ?
#
loop_
_entity_poly.entity_id
_entity_poly.type
_entity_poly.pdbx_seq_one_letter_code
_entity_poly.pdbx_strand_id
1 'polypeptide(L)'
;SMGETTGDHVIRHEPRPCSTNQTRRPSPQAYDATVKRFYYESHDQLRQHLEDFVSAYNFGRRLKTLKGLTPYEFICKCWTKEPKRFTLDPIHQMPGLNI
;
A
#
# COMPACT_ATOMS: atom_id res chain seq x y z
N SER A 1 -17.93 -74.86 -8.82
CA SER A 1 -17.93 -73.56 -8.12
C SER A 1 -16.54 -72.98 -8.13
N MET A 2 -16.40 -71.80 -8.71
CA MET A 2 -15.31 -70.83 -8.48
C MET A 2 -15.17 -70.61 -6.96
N GLY A 3 -14.03 -70.30 -6.34
CA GLY A 3 -12.79 -69.69 -6.79
C GLY A 3 -12.38 -68.71 -5.68
N GLU A 4 -11.20 -68.92 -5.11
CA GLU A 4 -10.28 -67.90 -4.55
C GLU A 4 -10.66 -67.15 -3.25
N THR A 5 -10.00 -67.55 -2.16
CA THR A 5 -9.84 -66.75 -0.93
C THR A 5 -8.85 -65.62 -1.18
N THR A 6 -9.33 -64.40 -1.40
CA THR A 6 -8.48 -63.21 -1.53
C THR A 6 -8.19 -62.65 -0.14
N GLY A 7 -6.93 -62.71 0.26
CA GLY A 7 -6.42 -62.08 1.46
C GLY A 7 -6.21 -60.58 1.22
N ASP A 8 -6.98 -59.76 1.91
CA ASP A 8 -6.76 -58.32 1.92
C ASP A 8 -5.84 -57.95 3.08
N HIS A 9 -4.53 -57.97 2.81
CA HIS A 9 -3.55 -57.30 3.66
C HIS A 9 -3.81 -55.79 3.59
N VAL A 10 -4.41 -55.23 4.63
CA VAL A 10 -4.59 -53.79 4.81
C VAL A 10 -3.21 -53.13 4.94
N ILE A 11 -2.70 -52.56 3.86
CA ILE A 11 -1.53 -51.67 3.90
C ILE A 11 -2.02 -50.33 4.46
N ARG A 12 -1.76 -50.11 5.75
CA ARG A 12 -1.94 -48.81 6.40
C ARG A 12 -0.91 -47.84 5.83
N HIS A 13 -1.32 -47.00 4.88
CA HIS A 13 -0.49 -45.88 4.44
C HIS A 13 -0.39 -44.85 5.56
N GLU A 14 0.81 -44.73 6.13
CA GLU A 14 1.13 -43.68 7.10
C GLU A 14 1.19 -42.32 6.38
N PRO A 15 0.61 -41.24 6.95
CA PRO A 15 0.61 -39.94 6.28
C PRO A 15 2.04 -39.40 6.26
N ARG A 16 2.53 -39.05 5.06
CA ARG A 16 3.85 -38.44 4.91
C ARG A 16 3.93 -37.14 5.73
N PRO A 17 5.00 -36.93 6.53
CA PRO A 17 5.17 -35.69 7.25
C PRO A 17 5.30 -34.55 6.24
N CYS A 18 4.50 -33.51 6.44
CA CYS A 18 4.43 -32.33 5.58
C CYS A 18 5.84 -31.80 5.32
N SER A 19 6.32 -31.96 4.08
CA SER A 19 7.61 -31.41 3.69
C SER A 19 7.49 -29.90 3.63
N THR A 20 8.27 -29.25 4.48
CA THR A 20 9.00 -28.03 4.15
C THR A 20 8.14 -26.77 4.08
N ASN A 21 8.52 -25.79 4.90
CA ASN A 21 8.15 -24.38 4.85
C ASN A 21 7.89 -23.87 3.41
N GLN A 22 6.69 -24.06 2.89
CA GLN A 22 6.29 -23.45 1.64
C GLN A 22 5.77 -22.07 2.00
N THR A 23 6.58 -21.04 1.75
CA THR A 23 6.10 -19.67 1.72
C THR A 23 4.96 -19.64 0.71
N ARG A 24 3.72 -19.55 1.22
CA ARG A 24 2.51 -19.54 0.41
C ARG A 24 2.62 -18.40 -0.59
N ARG A 25 2.75 -18.73 -1.88
CA ARG A 25 2.70 -17.72 -2.94
C ARG A 25 1.30 -17.09 -2.95
N PRO A 26 1.18 -15.77 -3.17
CA PRO A 26 -0.13 -15.14 -3.17
C PRO A 26 -0.96 -15.72 -4.32
N SER A 27 -2.26 -15.92 -4.08
CA SER A 27 -3.16 -16.41 -5.12
C SER A 27 -3.43 -15.31 -6.16
N PRO A 28 -3.72 -15.64 -7.42
CA PRO A 28 -4.09 -14.66 -8.45
C PRO A 28 -5.24 -13.73 -8.01
N GLN A 29 -6.21 -14.23 -7.25
CA GLN A 29 -7.30 -13.41 -6.69
C GLN A 29 -6.80 -12.37 -5.67
N ALA A 30 -5.75 -12.69 -4.89
CA ALA A 30 -5.12 -11.73 -4.00
C ALA A 30 -4.35 -10.66 -4.78
N TYR A 31 -3.80 -11.00 -5.95
CA TYR A 31 -3.19 -10.03 -6.86
C TYR A 31 -4.24 -9.17 -7.57
N ASP A 32 -5.31 -9.75 -8.11
CA ASP A 32 -6.38 -8.99 -8.78
C ASP A 32 -7.05 -8.00 -7.82
N ALA A 33 -7.22 -8.39 -6.55
CA ALA A 33 -7.75 -7.50 -5.51
C ALA A 33 -6.79 -6.34 -5.18
N THR A 34 -5.47 -6.56 -5.18
CA THR A 34 -4.49 -5.49 -4.91
C THR A 34 -4.26 -4.60 -6.13
N VAL A 35 -4.27 -5.15 -7.34
CA VAL A 35 -4.16 -4.42 -8.60
C VAL A 35 -5.38 -3.52 -8.80
N LYS A 36 -6.60 -4.02 -8.57
CA LYS A 36 -7.82 -3.20 -8.67
C LYS A 36 -7.86 -2.05 -7.68
N ARG A 37 -7.22 -2.18 -6.52
CA ARG A 37 -7.22 -1.13 -5.48
C ARG A 37 -6.47 0.13 -5.88
N PHE A 38 -5.51 0.03 -6.80
CA PHE A 38 -4.70 1.14 -7.30
C PHE A 38 -4.74 1.24 -8.84
N TYR A 39 -5.78 0.69 -9.46
CA TYR A 39 -5.99 0.82 -10.89
C TYR A 39 -6.61 2.18 -11.19
N TYR A 40 -6.00 2.91 -12.12
CA TYR A 40 -6.49 4.20 -12.62
C TYR A 40 -6.88 4.03 -14.08
N GLU A 41 -8.05 4.55 -14.46
CA GLU A 41 -8.53 4.52 -15.83
C GLU A 41 -7.78 5.52 -16.72
N SER A 42 -7.32 6.63 -16.14
CA SER A 42 -6.58 7.67 -16.83
C SER A 42 -5.44 8.22 -15.97
N HIS A 43 -4.47 8.84 -16.64
CA HIS A 43 -3.38 9.54 -15.96
C HIS A 43 -3.88 10.74 -15.15
N ASP A 44 -4.99 11.35 -15.56
CA ASP A 44 -5.60 12.48 -14.85
C ASP A 44 -6.22 12.05 -13.52
N GLN A 45 -6.82 10.86 -13.47
CA GLN A 45 -7.35 10.28 -12.23
C GLN A 45 -6.22 10.02 -11.21
N LEU A 46 -5.06 9.57 -11.69
CA LEU A 46 -3.86 9.42 -10.86
C LEU A 46 -3.36 10.77 -10.35
N ARG A 47 -3.28 11.79 -11.22
CA ARG A 47 -2.85 13.14 -10.84
C ARG A 47 -3.75 13.73 -9.75
N GLN A 48 -5.06 13.70 -9.94
CA GLN A 48 -6.00 14.21 -8.96
C GLN A 48 -5.87 13.50 -7.62
N HIS A 49 -5.79 12.16 -7.64
CA HIS A 49 -5.63 11.39 -6.40
C HIS A 49 -4.34 11.74 -5.64
N LEU A 50 -3.23 11.95 -6.36
CA LEU A 50 -1.97 12.37 -5.75
C LEU A 50 -2.06 13.79 -5.18
N GLU A 51 -2.69 14.72 -5.89
CA GLU A 51 -2.92 16.09 -5.41
C GLU A 51 -3.79 16.10 -4.16
N ASP A 52 -4.87 15.32 -4.13
CA ASP A 52 -5.75 15.17 -2.97
C ASP A 52 -5.01 14.54 -1.78
N PHE A 53 -4.20 13.51 -2.04
CA PHE A 53 -3.42 12.85 -1.00
C PHE A 53 -2.36 13.78 -0.39
N VAL A 54 -1.63 14.50 -1.24
CA VAL A 54 -0.59 15.45 -0.81
C VAL A 54 -1.22 16.64 -0.08
N SER A 55 -2.33 17.18 -0.58
CA SER A 55 -3.03 18.29 0.08
C SER A 55 -3.61 17.87 1.43
N ALA A 56 -4.25 16.70 1.53
CA ALA A 56 -4.75 16.15 2.78
C ALA A 56 -3.64 15.93 3.81
N TYR A 57 -2.46 15.47 3.38
CA TYR A 57 -1.30 15.35 4.27
C TYR A 57 -0.76 16.71 4.71
N ASN A 58 -0.61 17.64 3.77
CA ASN A 58 -0.03 18.96 3.99
C ASN A 58 -0.89 19.84 4.91
N PHE A 59 -2.22 19.68 4.87
CA PHE A 59 -3.17 20.48 5.66
C PHE A 59 -3.86 19.72 6.79
N GLY A 60 -3.85 18.38 6.79
CA GLY A 60 -4.66 17.58 7.69
C GLY A 60 -4.21 17.64 9.15
N ARG A 61 -3.18 16.86 9.50
CA ARG A 61 -2.77 16.70 10.91
C ARG A 61 -1.53 17.51 11.24
N ARG A 62 -1.62 18.27 12.34
CA ARG A 62 -0.45 18.88 13.00
C ARG A 62 0.46 17.83 13.62
N LEU A 63 1.74 17.88 13.30
CA LEU A 63 2.71 16.88 13.73
C LEU A 63 3.50 17.38 14.95
N LYS A 64 3.57 16.56 16.00
CA LYS A 64 4.32 16.88 17.23
C LYS A 64 5.81 17.09 16.94
N THR A 65 6.36 16.31 16.00
CA THR A 65 7.75 16.42 15.53
C THR A 65 8.04 17.79 14.90
N LEU A 66 7.05 18.40 14.25
CA LEU A 66 7.13 19.74 13.66
C LEU A 66 6.71 20.84 14.65
N LYS A 67 6.80 20.58 15.97
CA LYS A 67 6.38 21.51 17.03
C LYS A 67 4.89 21.91 16.92
N GLY A 68 4.06 20.97 16.48
CA GLY A 68 2.62 21.20 16.32
C GLY A 68 2.25 21.96 15.04
N LEU A 69 3.15 22.03 14.06
CA LEU A 69 2.85 22.59 12.74
C LEU A 69 2.34 21.52 11.79
N THR A 70 1.53 21.92 10.82
CA THR A 70 1.28 21.09 9.64
C THR A 70 2.55 21.04 8.77
N PRO A 71 2.70 20.02 7.91
CA PRO A 71 3.82 19.98 6.97
C PRO A 71 3.91 21.25 6.12
N TYR A 72 2.79 21.80 5.64
CA TYR A 72 2.78 23.05 4.89
C TYR A 72 3.28 24.25 5.70
N GLU A 73 2.76 24.44 6.92
CA GLU A 73 3.19 25.53 7.81
C GLU A 73 4.70 25.46 8.11
N PHE A 74 5.24 24.25 8.25
CA PHE A 74 6.66 24.04 8.47
C PHE A 74 7.49 24.41 7.24
N ILE A 75 7.07 23.99 6.04
CA ILE A 75 7.73 24.32 4.78
C ILE A 75 7.75 25.84 4.58
N CYS A 76 6.63 26.53 4.77
CA CYS A 76 6.56 27.98 4.65
C CYS A 76 7.52 28.68 5.62
N LYS A 77 7.60 28.22 6.88
CA LYS A 77 8.55 28.77 7.86
C LYS A 77 10.01 28.52 7.47
N CYS A 78 10.32 27.35 6.93
CA CYS A 78 11.67 27.04 6.42
C CYS A 78 12.01 27.93 5.21
N TRP A 79 11.06 28.13 4.31
CA TRP A 79 11.22 28.99 3.14
C TRP A 79 11.48 30.44 3.55
N THR A 80 10.72 31.01 4.50
CA THR A 80 10.97 32.39 4.98
C THR A 80 12.36 32.56 5.60
N LYS A 81 12.90 31.51 6.24
CA LYS A 81 14.22 31.56 6.87
C LYS A 81 15.36 31.34 5.88
N GLU A 82 15.19 30.41 4.97
CA GLU A 82 16.24 29.94 4.07
C GLU A 82 15.71 29.73 2.65
N PRO A 83 15.26 30.80 1.96
CA PRO A 83 14.59 30.69 0.67
C PRO A 83 15.50 30.09 -0.41
N LYS A 84 16.83 30.30 -0.30
CA LYS A 84 17.84 29.76 -1.22
C LYS A 84 17.90 28.23 -1.27
N ARG A 85 17.32 27.53 -0.28
CA ARG A 85 17.24 26.06 -0.28
C ARG A 85 16.09 25.53 -1.13
N PHE A 86 15.20 26.41 -1.57
CA PHE A 86 14.00 26.05 -2.33
C PHE A 86 14.09 26.66 -3.74
N THR A 87 13.75 25.86 -4.75
CA THR A 87 13.68 26.31 -6.14
C THR A 87 12.39 27.09 -6.43
N LEU A 88 11.35 26.84 -5.64
CA LEU A 88 9.99 27.37 -5.86
C LEU A 88 9.46 27.99 -4.57
N ASP A 89 8.57 28.97 -4.72
CA ASP A 89 7.86 29.57 -3.61
C ASP A 89 6.62 28.72 -3.24
N PRO A 90 6.57 28.13 -2.04
CA PRO A 90 5.44 27.32 -1.60
C PRO A 90 4.15 28.13 -1.42
N ILE A 91 4.21 29.45 -1.23
CA ILE A 91 3.05 30.33 -0.99
C ILE A 91 2.19 30.44 -2.26
N HIS A 92 2.82 30.36 -3.44
CA HIS A 92 2.13 30.47 -4.73
C HIS A 92 1.70 29.11 -5.31
N GLN A 93 2.26 28.00 -4.82
CA GLN A 93 2.01 26.66 -5.35
C GLN A 93 0.77 25.98 -4.76
N MET A 94 0.31 26.45 -3.60
CA MET A 94 -0.87 25.89 -2.92
C MET A 94 -1.78 27.03 -2.45
N PRO A 95 -2.57 27.66 -3.35
CA PRO A 95 -3.73 28.42 -2.89
C PRO A 95 -4.56 27.41 -2.09
N GLY A 96 -4.88 27.75 -0.84
CA GLY A 96 -5.38 26.80 0.15
C GLY A 96 -6.54 25.93 -0.35
N LEU A 97 -6.73 24.79 0.33
CA LEU A 97 -7.76 23.78 0.06
C LEU A 97 -9.04 24.42 -0.51
N ASN A 98 -9.21 24.34 -1.84
CA ASN A 98 -10.45 24.74 -2.51
C ASN A 98 -11.45 23.63 -2.16
N ILE A 99 -12.22 23.84 -1.09
CA ILE A 99 -13.34 22.99 -0.68
C ILE A 99 -14.57 23.47 -1.42
#